data_AF-A0A7W1R6G0-F1
#
_entry.id   AF-A0A7W1R6G0-F1
#
_cell.length_a   1.000
_cell.length_b   1.000
_cell.length_c   1.000
_cell.angle_alpha   90.00
_cell.angle_beta   90.00
_cell.angle_gamma   90.00
#
_symmetry.space_group_name_H-M   'P 1'
#
loop_
_entity.id
_entity.type
_entity.pdbx_description
1 polymer ?
#
loop_
_entity_poly.entity_id
_entity_poly.type
_entity_poly.pdbx_seq_one_letter_code
_entity_poly.pdbx_strand_id
1 'polypeptide(L)'
;MTDQETAKDVAPAPSEARALTPIIVVGVFAGFLAGLFGVGGGILIVPGLVLAAGMSQRLAHGTSLTAVVPISIASLVTYSAHDNVDWPVSLWLAIGAVAGAVIGTRLLHVLPHRTLGICFVVVLIVSAARLFIEVDADGRDELAVGMVLALLGLGLAAGILAGLLGVGGGIIMVPAMIILFGIPPAVAKGTSAAVIIPAAVMGTLRNRKTGNTDMRSASIIGVAGIVTA
;
A
#
# COMPACT_ATOMS: atom_id res chain seq x y z
N MET A 1 15.52 -47.43 -35.86
CA MET A 1 16.82 -47.13 -35.23
C MET A 1 17.27 -45.82 -35.84
N THR A 2 17.18 -44.65 -35.22
CA THR A 2 17.30 -44.31 -33.79
C THR A 2 16.75 -42.89 -33.59
N ASP A 3 15.58 -42.75 -32.96
CA ASP A 3 15.06 -41.46 -32.47
C ASP A 3 15.27 -41.43 -30.95
N GLN A 4 16.46 -41.02 -30.51
CA GLN A 4 16.75 -40.71 -29.09
C GLN A 4 17.87 -39.68 -28.99
N GLU A 5 17.57 -38.41 -29.27
CA GLU A 5 18.36 -37.32 -28.69
C GLU A 5 17.52 -36.04 -28.66
N THR A 6 17.63 -35.28 -27.56
CA THR A 6 16.87 -34.06 -27.19
C THR A 6 15.62 -34.23 -26.32
N ALA A 7 15.70 -35.10 -25.30
CA ALA A 7 15.01 -34.80 -24.03
C ALA A 7 15.70 -33.57 -23.40
N LYS A 8 15.26 -32.39 -23.81
CA LYS A 8 15.67 -31.11 -23.21
C LYS A 8 15.22 -31.12 -21.76
N ASP A 9 16.20 -31.03 -20.86
CA ASP A 9 16.07 -30.92 -19.42
C ASP A 9 15.15 -29.73 -19.07
N VAL A 10 13.85 -29.99 -18.99
CA VAL A 10 12.88 -29.04 -18.45
C VAL A 10 13.00 -29.18 -16.95
N ALA A 11 13.73 -28.25 -16.32
CA ALA A 11 13.78 -28.12 -14.88
C ALA A 11 12.35 -28.27 -14.31
N PRO A 12 12.13 -29.13 -13.32
CA PRO A 12 10.79 -29.37 -12.79
C PRO A 12 10.17 -28.05 -12.34
N ALA A 13 8.92 -27.81 -12.74
CA ALA A 13 8.16 -26.66 -12.26
C ALA A 13 8.28 -26.57 -10.72
N PRO A 14 8.54 -25.39 -10.13
CA PRO A 14 8.71 -25.27 -8.69
C PRO A 14 7.51 -25.93 -7.99
N SER A 15 7.77 -26.86 -7.06
CA SER A 15 6.71 -27.43 -6.22
C SER A 15 5.89 -26.29 -5.64
N GLU A 16 4.55 -26.31 -5.73
CA GLU A 16 3.67 -25.21 -5.24
C GLU A 16 4.08 -24.70 -3.85
N ALA A 17 4.58 -25.59 -2.97
CA ALA A 17 5.11 -25.27 -1.64
C ALA A 17 6.28 -24.26 -1.65
N ARG A 18 7.21 -24.33 -2.60
CA ARG A 18 8.36 -23.41 -2.74
C ARG A 18 7.93 -22.02 -3.21
N ALA A 19 6.82 -21.92 -3.96
CA ALA A 19 6.26 -20.64 -4.40
C ALA A 19 5.42 -19.96 -3.30
N LEU A 20 4.87 -20.72 -2.35
CA LEU A 20 4.02 -20.21 -1.26
C LEU A 20 4.83 -19.59 -0.12
N THR A 21 5.98 -20.17 0.24
CA THR A 21 6.85 -19.66 1.31
C THR A 21 7.20 -18.17 1.17
N PRO A 22 7.69 -17.66 0.02
CA PRO A 22 8.02 -16.24 -0.11
C PRO A 22 6.79 -15.33 0.06
N ILE A 23 5.62 -15.77 -0.41
CA ILE A 23 4.36 -15.01 -0.31
C ILE A 23 3.92 -14.87 1.15
N ILE A 24 4.02 -15.95 1.93
CA ILE A 24 3.69 -15.94 3.36
C ILE A 24 4.66 -15.03 4.13
N VAL A 25 5.96 -15.16 3.86
CA VAL A 25 6.99 -14.32 4.50
C VAL A 25 6.74 -12.84 4.22
N VAL A 26 6.45 -12.50 2.96
CA VAL A 26 6.09 -11.12 2.57
C VAL A 26 4.85 -10.65 3.34
N GLY A 27 3.82 -11.49 3.49
CA GLY A 27 2.63 -11.16 4.27
C GLY A 27 2.91 -10.86 5.74
N VAL A 28 3.67 -11.72 6.42
CA VAL A 28 4.06 -11.55 7.82
C VAL A 28 4.84 -10.24 8.03
N PHE A 29 5.85 -9.97 7.20
CA PHE A 29 6.61 -8.72 7.32
C PHE A 29 5.78 -7.50 6.96
N ALA A 30 4.91 -7.61 5.94
CA ALA A 30 4.02 -6.52 5.55
C ALA A 30 3.01 -6.18 6.65
N GLY A 31 2.43 -7.19 7.32
CA GLY A 31 1.54 -7.01 8.46
C GLY A 31 2.26 -6.33 9.62
N PHE A 32 3.41 -6.86 10.03
CA PHE A 32 4.23 -6.26 11.08
C PHE A 32 4.55 -4.77 10.81
N LEU A 33 4.97 -4.43 9.59
CA LEU A 33 5.22 -3.02 9.23
C LEU A 33 3.94 -2.18 9.14
N ALA A 34 2.82 -2.77 8.69
CA ALA A 34 1.54 -2.08 8.67
C ALA A 34 1.09 -1.70 10.09
N GLY A 35 1.22 -2.61 11.05
CA GLY A 35 0.94 -2.35 12.45
C GLY A 35 1.88 -1.31 13.05
N LEU A 36 3.19 -1.40 12.79
CA LEU A 36 4.18 -0.49 13.37
C LEU A 36 4.08 0.95 12.83
N PHE A 37 3.86 1.09 11.53
CA PHE A 37 3.95 2.38 10.82
C PHE A 37 2.61 2.92 10.29
N GLY A 38 1.50 2.17 10.37
CA GLY A 38 0.20 2.61 9.84
C GLY A 38 0.15 2.71 8.31
N VAL A 39 1.09 2.05 7.61
CA VAL A 39 1.31 2.22 6.16
C VAL A 39 0.52 1.24 5.29
N GLY A 40 -0.08 0.20 5.88
CA GLY A 40 -0.84 -0.82 5.14
C GLY A 40 0.01 -1.88 4.44
N GLY A 41 1.32 -1.97 4.74
CA GLY A 41 2.19 -3.11 4.36
C GLY A 41 2.63 -3.15 2.89
N GLY A 42 1.96 -2.42 1.99
CA GLY A 42 2.23 -2.48 0.54
C GLY A 42 3.64 -2.06 0.11
N ILE A 43 4.40 -1.39 0.99
CA ILE A 43 5.80 -1.01 0.78
C ILE A 43 6.69 -2.23 0.60
N LEU A 44 6.36 -3.34 1.27
CA LEU A 44 7.06 -4.62 1.14
C LEU A 44 6.36 -5.56 0.18
N ILE A 45 5.03 -5.49 0.09
CA ILE A 45 4.27 -6.45 -0.72
C ILE A 45 4.65 -6.35 -2.20
N VAL A 46 4.72 -5.14 -2.76
CA VAL A 46 5.05 -4.97 -4.18
C VAL A 46 6.46 -5.46 -4.52
N PRO A 47 7.55 -4.99 -3.87
CA PRO A 47 8.88 -5.52 -4.17
C PRO A 47 9.02 -7.00 -3.81
N GLY A 48 8.36 -7.48 -2.74
CA GLY A 48 8.34 -8.90 -2.37
C GLY A 48 7.72 -9.78 -3.46
N LEU A 49 6.58 -9.37 -4.03
CA LEU A 49 5.94 -10.09 -5.12
C LEU A 49 6.77 -10.06 -6.42
N VAL A 50 7.43 -8.95 -6.72
CA VAL A 50 8.27 -8.83 -7.92
C VAL A 50 9.55 -9.65 -7.78
N LEU A 51 10.25 -9.53 -6.65
CA LEU A 51 11.57 -10.13 -6.46
C LEU A 51 11.48 -11.60 -6.04
N ALA A 52 10.54 -11.96 -5.16
CA ALA A 52 10.46 -13.30 -4.59
C ALA A 52 9.45 -14.19 -5.33
N ALA A 53 8.33 -13.64 -5.82
CA ALA A 53 7.32 -14.38 -6.57
C ALA A 53 7.41 -14.20 -8.09
N GLY A 54 8.36 -13.39 -8.59
CA GLY A 54 8.59 -13.19 -10.02
C GLY A 54 7.42 -12.54 -10.77
N MET A 55 6.50 -11.88 -10.05
CA MET A 55 5.35 -11.23 -10.67
C MET A 55 5.77 -10.03 -11.52
N SER A 56 5.07 -9.79 -12.62
CA SER A 56 5.20 -8.52 -13.33
C SER A 56 4.81 -7.37 -12.40
N GLN A 57 5.45 -6.19 -12.54
CA GLN A 57 5.14 -5.08 -11.63
C GLN A 57 3.65 -4.76 -11.64
N ARG A 58 3.02 -4.65 -12.81
CA ARG A 58 1.58 -4.32 -12.90
C ARG A 58 0.71 -5.32 -12.12
N LEU A 59 0.99 -6.62 -12.22
CA LEU A 59 0.26 -7.66 -11.47
C LEU A 59 0.54 -7.56 -9.96
N ALA A 60 1.79 -7.33 -9.56
CA ALA A 60 2.18 -7.16 -8.16
C ALA A 60 1.48 -5.95 -7.50
N HIS A 61 1.33 -4.85 -8.22
CA HIS A 61 0.69 -3.62 -7.73
C HIS A 61 -0.81 -3.83 -7.42
N GLY A 62 -1.56 -4.46 -8.35
CA GLY A 62 -2.97 -4.76 -8.10
C GLY A 62 -3.19 -5.85 -7.06
N THR A 63 -2.31 -6.86 -7.02
CA THR A 63 -2.29 -7.91 -5.99
C THR A 63 -2.02 -7.32 -4.61
N SER A 64 -1.08 -6.38 -4.50
CA SER A 64 -0.77 -5.67 -3.26
C SER A 64 -1.96 -4.91 -2.72
N LEU A 65 -2.66 -4.11 -3.54
CA LEU A 65 -3.84 -3.36 -3.09
C LEU A 65 -4.90 -4.27 -2.47
N THR A 66 -5.07 -5.47 -3.01
CA THR A 66 -6.02 -6.46 -2.47
C THR A 66 -5.56 -7.00 -1.13
N ALA A 67 -4.26 -7.29 -0.97
CA ALA A 67 -3.67 -7.76 0.27
C ALA A 67 -3.64 -6.67 1.37
N VAL A 68 -3.47 -5.40 0.98
CA VAL A 68 -3.46 -4.25 1.89
C VAL A 68 -4.81 -4.09 2.59
N VAL A 69 -5.94 -4.38 1.93
CA VAL A 69 -7.29 -4.20 2.54
C VAL A 69 -7.45 -4.96 3.87
N PRO A 70 -7.31 -6.30 3.94
CA PRO A 70 -7.45 -7.03 5.20
C PRO A 70 -6.40 -6.63 6.24
N ILE A 71 -5.15 -6.34 5.82
CA ILE A 71 -4.08 -5.90 6.72
C ILE A 71 -4.42 -4.54 7.35
N SER A 72 -4.87 -3.57 6.56
CA SER A 72 -5.26 -2.25 7.05
C SER A 72 -6.50 -2.30 7.93
N ILE A 73 -7.43 -3.22 7.70
CA ILE A 73 -8.56 -3.45 8.60
C ILE A 73 -8.05 -3.95 9.97
N ALA A 74 -7.16 -4.95 9.98
CA ALA A 74 -6.58 -5.46 11.23
C ALA A 74 -5.82 -4.37 12.00
N SER A 75 -4.95 -3.61 11.33
CA SER A 75 -4.25 -2.50 11.97
C SER A 75 -5.21 -1.40 12.45
N LEU A 76 -6.25 -1.06 11.69
CA LEU A 76 -7.27 -0.08 12.11
C LEU A 76 -7.96 -0.53 13.40
N VAL A 77 -8.34 -1.80 13.51
CA VAL A 77 -8.95 -2.35 14.73
C VAL A 77 -8.02 -2.13 15.92
N THR A 78 -6.74 -2.49 15.80
CA THR A 78 -5.73 -2.31 16.85
C THR A 78 -5.55 -0.85 17.26
N TYR A 79 -5.51 0.09 16.30
CA TYR A 79 -5.39 1.52 16.60
C TYR A 79 -6.67 2.13 17.19
N SER A 80 -7.84 1.72 16.68
CA SER A 80 -9.13 2.20 17.16
C SER A 80 -9.43 1.76 18.60
N ALA A 81 -8.92 0.60 19.02
CA ALA A 81 -9.04 0.11 20.39
C ALA A 81 -8.30 0.99 21.44
N HIS A 82 -7.43 1.89 20.98
CA HIS A 82 -6.64 2.80 21.83
C HIS A 82 -6.96 4.28 21.56
N ASP A 83 -8.12 4.59 20.97
CA ASP A 83 -8.54 5.95 20.60
C ASP A 83 -7.54 6.71 19.69
N ASN A 84 -6.71 5.99 18.95
CA ASN A 84 -5.66 6.55 18.09
C ASN A 84 -6.13 6.80 16.65
N VAL A 85 -7.39 7.20 16.45
CA VAL A 85 -7.95 7.46 15.12
C VAL A 85 -8.70 8.79 15.14
N ASP A 86 -8.24 9.73 14.32
CA ASP A 86 -8.93 11.00 14.08
C ASP A 86 -9.93 10.81 12.93
N TRP A 87 -11.17 10.48 13.29
CA TRP A 87 -12.23 10.18 12.33
C TRP A 87 -12.55 11.35 11.37
N PRO A 88 -12.69 12.61 11.83
CA PRO A 88 -12.87 13.75 10.92
C PRO A 88 -11.75 13.91 9.90
N VAL A 89 -10.49 13.83 10.34
CA VAL A 89 -9.34 13.93 9.42
C VAL A 89 -9.32 12.74 8.45
N SER A 90 -9.61 11.54 8.94
CA SER A 90 -9.68 10.33 8.10
C SER A 90 -10.74 10.45 7.00
N LEU A 91 -11.89 11.09 7.28
CA LEU A 91 -12.97 11.22 6.31
C LEU A 91 -12.56 12.09 5.12
N TRP A 92 -12.00 13.27 5.39
CA TRP A 92 -11.57 14.19 4.34
C TRP A 92 -10.41 13.63 3.52
N LEU A 93 -9.45 12.99 4.20
CA LEU A 93 -8.35 12.30 3.51
C LEU A 93 -8.86 11.13 2.66
N ALA A 94 -9.82 10.35 3.15
CA ALA A 94 -10.39 9.22 2.42
C ALA A 94 -11.11 9.67 1.15
N ILE A 95 -11.85 10.78 1.19
CA ILE A 95 -12.50 11.35 0.00
C ILE A 95 -11.45 11.68 -1.07
N GLY A 96 -10.40 12.41 -0.68
CA GLY A 96 -9.27 12.70 -1.56
C GLY A 96 -8.61 11.42 -2.07
N ALA A 97 -8.30 10.48 -1.18
CA ALA A 97 -7.59 9.25 -1.50
C ALA A 97 -8.35 8.32 -2.44
N VAL A 98 -9.67 8.22 -2.31
CA VAL A 98 -10.51 7.46 -3.25
C VAL A 98 -10.47 8.10 -4.63
N ALA A 99 -10.66 9.42 -4.73
CA ALA A 99 -10.56 10.13 -6.00
C ALA A 99 -9.17 9.97 -6.64
N GLY A 100 -8.13 10.09 -5.82
CA GLY A 100 -6.74 9.90 -6.23
C GLY A 100 -6.47 8.48 -6.70
N ALA A 101 -6.97 7.46 -5.99
CA ALA A 101 -6.80 6.06 -6.36
C ALA A 101 -7.41 5.76 -7.73
N VAL A 102 -8.56 6.37 -8.06
CA VAL A 102 -9.15 6.27 -9.40
C VAL A 102 -8.20 6.84 -10.45
N ILE A 103 -7.60 8.00 -10.22
CA ILE A 103 -6.65 8.64 -11.14
C ILE A 103 -5.38 7.79 -11.26
N GLY A 104 -4.77 7.41 -10.14
CA GLY A 104 -3.53 6.64 -10.09
C GLY A 104 -3.63 5.29 -10.79
N THR A 105 -4.73 4.56 -10.58
CA THR A 105 -4.95 3.29 -11.28
C THR A 105 -5.22 3.45 -12.78
N ARG A 106 -5.75 4.61 -13.25
CA ARG A 106 -5.78 4.89 -14.71
C ARG A 106 -4.36 5.09 -15.24
N LEU A 107 -3.55 5.87 -14.53
CA LEU A 107 -2.20 6.20 -14.94
C LEU A 107 -1.28 4.97 -14.94
N LEU A 108 -1.49 4.02 -14.01
CA LEU A 108 -0.80 2.74 -13.94
C LEU A 108 -0.85 1.94 -15.27
N HIS A 109 -1.94 2.07 -16.03
CA HIS A 109 -2.10 1.34 -17.29
C HIS A 109 -1.33 1.99 -18.45
N VAL A 110 -1.06 3.29 -18.36
CA VAL A 110 -0.39 4.08 -19.40
C VAL A 110 1.12 4.14 -19.17
N LEU A 111 1.58 4.04 -17.92
CA LEU A 111 2.99 4.15 -17.59
C LEU A 111 3.77 2.86 -17.90
N PRO A 112 5.00 2.99 -18.43
CA PRO A 112 5.87 1.84 -18.65
C PRO A 112 6.44 1.32 -17.31
N HIS A 113 6.76 0.03 -17.27
CA HIS A 113 7.27 -0.67 -16.09
C HIS A 113 8.47 0.04 -15.42
N ARG A 114 9.39 0.62 -16.21
CA ARG A 114 10.55 1.35 -15.67
C ARG A 114 10.16 2.61 -14.88
N THR A 115 9.17 3.36 -15.36
CA THR A 115 8.70 4.58 -14.69
C THR A 115 8.05 4.23 -13.35
N LEU A 116 7.31 3.12 -13.30
CA LEU A 116 6.66 2.69 -12.08
C LEU A 116 7.67 2.34 -10.97
N GLY A 117 8.74 1.62 -11.33
CA GLY A 117 9.87 1.37 -10.43
C GLY A 117 10.57 2.65 -9.96
N ILE A 118 10.81 3.62 -10.84
CA ILE A 118 11.42 4.91 -10.46
C ILE A 118 10.51 5.69 -9.52
N CYS A 119 9.20 5.77 -9.81
CA CYS A 119 8.23 6.41 -8.93
C CYS A 119 8.22 5.78 -7.53
N PHE A 120 8.31 4.45 -7.45
CA PHE A 120 8.41 3.74 -6.18
C PHE A 120 9.66 4.16 -5.39
N VAL A 121 10.85 4.12 -6.02
CA VAL A 121 12.11 4.53 -5.39
C VAL A 121 12.07 5.99 -4.91
N VAL A 122 11.55 6.90 -5.74
CA VAL A 122 11.43 8.32 -5.38
C VAL A 122 10.54 8.50 -4.16
N VAL A 123 9.39 7.80 -4.10
CA VAL A 123 8.49 7.87 -2.93
C VAL A 123 9.18 7.35 -1.67
N LEU A 124 9.93 6.26 -1.76
CA LEU A 124 10.69 5.73 -0.62
C LEU A 124 11.73 6.73 -0.10
N ILE A 125 12.50 7.35 -0.99
CA ILE A 125 13.53 8.32 -0.62
C ILE A 125 12.90 9.56 0.01
N VAL A 126 11.83 10.09 -0.59
CA VAL A 126 11.13 11.26 -0.06
C VAL A 126 10.58 10.98 1.33
N SER A 127 9.98 9.80 1.55
CA SER A 127 9.45 9.44 2.87
C SER A 127 10.54 9.17 3.91
N ALA A 128 11.66 8.57 3.52
CA ALA A 128 12.82 8.44 4.39
C ALA A 128 13.37 9.81 4.78
N ALA A 129 13.53 10.73 3.82
CA ALA A 129 14.02 12.08 4.07
C ALA A 129 13.08 12.90 4.96
N ARG A 130 11.75 12.78 4.74
CA ARG A 130 10.73 13.43 5.59
C ARG A 130 10.83 13.02 7.05
N LEU A 131 11.27 11.80 7.37
CA LEU A 131 11.42 11.33 8.74
C LEU A 131 12.52 12.08 9.53
N PHE A 132 13.50 12.67 8.85
CA PHE A 132 14.60 13.41 9.48
C PHE A 132 14.32 14.91 9.69
N ILE A 133 13.17 15.41 9.26
CA ILE A 133 12.83 16.84 9.35
C ILE A 133 11.67 16.97 10.35
N GLU A 134 11.99 17.36 11.58
CA GLU A 134 11.01 17.90 12.52
C GLU A 134 10.58 19.29 12.01
N VAL A 135 9.29 19.44 11.73
CA VAL A 135 8.68 20.75 11.50
C VAL A 135 7.80 21.00 12.70
N ASP A 136 8.08 22.08 13.42
CA ASP A 136 7.23 22.56 14.51
C ASP A 136 5.86 22.91 13.91
N ALA A 137 4.86 22.09 14.27
CA ALA A 137 3.50 22.28 13.82
C ALA A 137 2.80 23.27 14.75
N ASP A 138 2.76 24.53 14.33
CA ASP A 138 1.94 25.54 15.00
C ASP A 138 0.45 25.26 14.75
N GLY A 139 -0.26 25.04 15.85
CA GLY A 139 -1.68 25.37 16.03
C GLY A 139 -2.69 24.69 15.10
N ARG A 140 -3.49 23.78 15.68
CA ARG A 140 -4.81 23.42 15.13
C ARG A 140 -5.75 24.64 15.22
N ASP A 141 -5.66 25.57 14.28
CA ASP A 141 -6.74 26.52 14.07
C ASP A 141 -7.95 25.75 13.50
N GLU A 142 -9.11 25.93 14.13
CA GLU A 142 -10.38 25.23 13.85
C GLU A 142 -10.57 24.97 12.36
N LEU A 143 -11.02 23.77 11.98
CA LEU A 143 -11.38 23.26 10.63
C LEU A 143 -11.71 24.34 9.58
N ALA A 144 -10.72 25.13 9.22
CA ALA A 144 -10.86 26.22 8.29
C ALA A 144 -10.99 25.59 6.91
N VAL A 145 -11.65 26.28 5.99
CA VAL A 145 -11.77 25.82 4.61
C VAL A 145 -10.40 25.43 4.03
N GLY A 146 -9.33 26.14 4.40
CA GLY A 146 -7.95 25.83 4.03
C GLY A 146 -7.46 24.46 4.52
N MET A 147 -7.77 24.09 5.77
CA MET A 147 -7.42 22.80 6.35
C MET A 147 -8.08 21.64 5.60
N VAL A 148 -9.39 21.76 5.32
CA VAL A 148 -10.14 20.74 4.58
C VAL A 148 -9.59 20.57 3.16
N LEU A 149 -9.28 21.67 2.47
CA LEU A 149 -8.66 21.62 1.15
C LEU A 149 -7.27 20.98 1.18
N ALA A 150 -6.47 21.26 2.21
CA ALA A 150 -5.16 20.65 2.39
C ALA A 150 -5.27 19.13 2.65
N LEU A 151 -6.23 18.69 3.48
CA LEU A 151 -6.51 17.27 3.72
C LEU A 151 -7.02 16.58 2.44
N LEU A 152 -7.93 17.19 1.70
CA LEU A 152 -8.40 16.65 0.41
C LEU A 152 -7.25 16.52 -0.59
N GLY A 153 -6.38 17.53 -0.68
CA GLY A 153 -5.21 17.53 -1.55
C GLY A 153 -4.18 16.47 -1.17
N LEU A 154 -3.87 16.34 0.12
CA LEU A 154 -2.99 15.30 0.64
C LEU A 154 -3.57 13.90 0.38
N GLY A 155 -4.86 13.72 0.66
CA GLY A 155 -5.59 12.50 0.36
C GLY A 155 -5.50 12.16 -1.13
N LEU A 156 -5.76 13.13 -2.00
CA LEU A 156 -5.67 12.97 -3.46
C LEU A 156 -4.28 12.51 -3.89
N ALA A 157 -3.22 13.17 -3.42
CA ALA A 157 -1.84 12.81 -3.74
C ALA A 157 -1.50 11.40 -3.25
N ALA A 158 -1.86 11.08 -2.00
CA ALA A 158 -1.66 9.76 -1.42
C ALA A 158 -2.44 8.68 -2.17
N GLY A 159 -3.68 8.96 -2.59
CA GLY A 159 -4.51 8.09 -3.40
C GLY A 159 -3.92 7.82 -4.78
N ILE A 160 -3.42 8.86 -5.47
CA ILE A 160 -2.75 8.70 -6.77
C ILE A 160 -1.57 7.75 -6.62
N LEU A 161 -0.76 7.95 -5.58
CA LEU A 161 0.41 7.11 -5.33
C LEU A 161 0.02 5.72 -4.85
N ALA A 162 -1.05 5.57 -4.09
CA ALA A 162 -1.60 4.25 -3.73
C ALA A 162 -2.07 3.49 -4.98
N GLY A 163 -2.82 4.14 -5.86
CA GLY A 163 -3.32 3.53 -7.10
C GLY A 163 -2.22 3.23 -8.12
N LEU A 164 -1.14 4.03 -8.13
CA LEU A 164 0.04 3.78 -8.96
C LEU A 164 0.91 2.68 -8.36
N LEU A 165 1.33 2.83 -7.10
CA LEU A 165 2.40 2.06 -6.46
C LEU A 165 1.91 0.88 -5.63
N GLY A 166 0.60 0.72 -5.45
CA GLY A 166 0.02 -0.41 -4.72
C GLY A 166 0.29 -0.41 -3.21
N VAL A 167 0.71 0.73 -2.65
CA VAL A 167 1.20 0.85 -1.27
C VAL A 167 0.16 1.38 -0.26
N GLY A 168 -1.06 1.68 -0.69
CA GLY A 168 -2.11 2.21 0.20
C GLY A 168 -1.98 3.70 0.57
N GLY A 169 -0.83 4.36 0.33
CA GLY A 169 -0.68 5.82 0.50
C GLY A 169 -0.26 6.28 1.90
N GLY A 170 -0.25 5.37 2.89
CA GLY A 170 0.16 5.67 4.27
C GLY A 170 1.60 6.18 4.41
N ILE A 171 2.50 5.78 3.51
CA ILE A 171 3.90 6.23 3.44
C ILE A 171 4.05 7.75 3.42
N ILE A 172 3.08 8.44 2.82
CA ILE A 172 3.09 9.89 2.65
C ILE A 172 2.16 10.54 3.64
N MET A 173 0.99 9.93 3.86
CA MET A 173 -0.01 10.45 4.78
C MET A 173 0.50 10.55 6.22
N VAL A 174 1.14 9.51 6.75
CA VAL A 174 1.62 9.51 8.15
C VAL A 174 2.62 10.64 8.41
N PRO A 175 3.74 10.76 7.67
CA PRO A 175 4.66 11.87 7.90
C PRO A 175 4.04 13.23 7.58
N ALA A 176 3.17 13.33 6.56
CA ALA A 176 2.49 14.59 6.28
C ALA A 176 1.54 15.02 7.40
N MET A 177 0.82 14.09 8.03
CA MET A 177 -0.03 14.36 9.21
C MET A 177 0.78 14.84 10.41
N ILE A 178 1.93 14.23 10.65
CA ILE A 178 2.81 14.61 11.76
C ILE A 178 3.40 16.01 11.51
N ILE A 179 3.96 16.22 10.33
CA ILE A 179 4.77 17.41 10.00
C ILE A 179 3.90 18.64 9.66
N LEU A 180 2.84 18.46 8.86
CA LEU A 180 2.04 19.59 8.37
C LEU A 180 0.86 19.93 9.29
N PHE A 181 0.40 18.96 10.08
CA PHE A 181 -0.82 19.09 10.87
C PHE A 181 -0.59 18.82 12.37
N GLY A 182 0.65 18.55 12.79
CA GLY A 182 1.00 18.32 14.20
C GLY A 182 0.30 17.12 14.83
N ILE A 183 -0.19 16.18 14.01
CA ILE A 183 -0.96 15.05 14.53
C ILE A 183 -0.01 14.10 15.24
N PRO A 184 -0.30 13.71 16.51
CA PRO A 184 0.54 12.78 17.24
C PRO A 184 0.80 11.49 16.43
N PRO A 185 2.02 10.93 16.45
CA PRO A 185 2.37 9.77 15.61
C PRO A 185 1.43 8.57 15.78
N ALA A 186 0.94 8.31 16.99
CA ALA A 186 -0.01 7.23 17.23
C ALA A 186 -1.34 7.46 16.48
N VAL A 187 -1.88 8.68 16.56
CA VAL A 187 -3.12 9.09 15.88
C VAL A 187 -2.94 9.12 14.36
N ALA A 188 -1.80 9.62 13.88
CA ALA A 188 -1.51 9.66 12.44
C ALA A 188 -1.52 8.26 11.82
N LYS A 189 -0.92 7.27 12.49
CA LYS A 189 -0.87 5.88 12.02
C LYS A 189 -2.24 5.19 12.00
N GLY A 190 -3.09 5.43 13.00
CA GLY A 190 -4.44 4.88 13.00
C GLY A 190 -5.34 5.55 11.96
N THR A 191 -5.27 6.88 11.84
CA THR A 191 -5.98 7.67 10.82
C THR A 191 -5.59 7.24 9.40
N SER A 192 -4.31 6.95 9.13
CA SER A 192 -3.90 6.46 7.82
C SER A 192 -4.42 5.07 7.52
N ALA A 193 -4.45 4.15 8.48
CA ALA A 193 -5.04 2.83 8.31
C ALA A 193 -6.52 2.91 7.88
N ALA A 194 -7.29 3.82 8.48
CA ALA A 194 -8.68 4.08 8.09
C ALA A 194 -8.81 4.56 6.64
N VAL A 195 -7.91 5.44 6.20
CA VAL A 195 -7.92 6.02 4.84
C VAL A 195 -7.46 5.04 3.78
N ILE A 196 -6.51 4.17 4.11
CA ILE A 196 -5.99 3.16 3.20
C ILE A 196 -7.09 2.21 2.74
N ILE A 197 -8.01 1.82 3.61
CA ILE A 197 -9.07 0.84 3.32
C ILE A 197 -9.93 1.24 2.10
N PRO A 198 -10.66 2.37 2.09
CA PRO A 198 -11.50 2.73 0.95
C PRO A 198 -10.69 2.99 -0.32
N ALA A 199 -9.48 3.57 -0.23
CA ALA A 199 -8.61 3.80 -1.37
C ALA A 199 -8.11 2.47 -1.99
N ALA A 200 -7.71 1.52 -1.14
CA ALA A 200 -7.23 0.19 -1.55
C ALA A 200 -8.38 -0.66 -2.11
N VAL A 201 -9.59 -0.59 -1.54
CA VAL A 201 -10.79 -1.20 -2.11
C VAL A 201 -11.06 -0.64 -3.51
N MET A 202 -11.06 0.69 -3.67
CA MET A 202 -11.27 1.32 -4.97
C MET A 202 -10.20 0.88 -5.99
N GLY A 203 -8.94 0.89 -5.58
CA GLY A 203 -7.82 0.46 -6.44
C GLY A 203 -7.89 -1.02 -6.82
N THR A 204 -8.29 -1.88 -5.89
CA THR A 204 -8.52 -3.32 -6.10
C THR A 204 -9.63 -3.55 -7.12
N LEU A 205 -10.78 -2.89 -6.95
CA LEU A 205 -11.91 -3.03 -7.88
C LEU A 205 -11.52 -2.63 -9.32
N ARG A 206 -10.69 -1.59 -9.48
CA ARG A 206 -10.26 -1.14 -10.81
C ARG A 206 -9.21 -2.06 -11.44
N ASN A 207 -8.23 -2.55 -10.67
CA ASN A 207 -7.23 -3.50 -11.17
C ASN A 207 -7.82 -4.88 -11.48
N ARG A 208 -8.82 -5.30 -10.70
CA ARG A 208 -9.52 -6.56 -10.93
C ARG A 208 -10.31 -6.55 -12.24
N LYS A 209 -10.90 -5.40 -12.62
CA LYS A 209 -11.57 -5.22 -13.92
C LYS A 209 -10.64 -5.37 -15.12
N THR A 210 -9.33 -5.18 -14.94
CA THR A 210 -8.33 -5.26 -16.01
C THR A 210 -7.43 -6.48 -15.92
N GLY A 211 -7.75 -7.45 -15.05
CA GLY A 211 -6.99 -8.69 -14.90
C GLY A 211 -5.62 -8.53 -14.23
N ASN A 212 -5.34 -7.37 -13.61
CA ASN A 212 -4.06 -7.07 -12.98
C ASN A 212 -4.01 -7.46 -11.49
N THR A 213 -4.69 -8.54 -11.09
CA THR A 213 -4.78 -8.94 -9.68
C THR A 213 -4.80 -10.45 -9.56
N ASP A 214 -3.88 -11.01 -8.78
CA ASP A 214 -3.90 -12.41 -8.37
C ASP A 214 -4.55 -12.55 -6.98
N MET A 215 -5.79 -13.03 -6.97
CA MET A 215 -6.57 -13.18 -5.73
C MET A 215 -6.00 -14.24 -4.79
N ARG A 216 -5.33 -15.27 -5.31
CA ARG A 216 -4.76 -16.36 -4.50
C ARG A 216 -3.58 -15.82 -3.69
N SER A 217 -2.63 -15.17 -4.37
CA SER A 217 -1.49 -14.55 -3.68
C SER A 217 -1.92 -13.45 -2.72
N ALA A 218 -2.87 -12.59 -3.13
CA ALA A 218 -3.36 -11.51 -2.28
C ALA A 218 -4.02 -12.00 -0.98
N SER A 219 -4.84 -13.05 -1.06
CA SER A 219 -5.52 -13.61 0.11
C SER A 219 -4.54 -14.28 1.07
N ILE A 220 -3.52 -14.98 0.57
CA ILE A 220 -2.46 -15.58 1.41
C ILE A 220 -1.67 -14.48 2.13
N ILE A 221 -1.26 -13.43 1.42
CA ILE A 221 -0.54 -12.28 2.01
C ILE A 221 -1.43 -11.60 3.06
N GLY A 222 -2.69 -11.37 2.73
CA GLY A 222 -3.65 -10.73 3.63
C GLY A 222 -3.83 -11.51 4.93
N VAL A 223 -4.06 -12.83 4.85
CA VAL A 223 -4.22 -13.70 6.03
C VAL A 223 -2.95 -13.76 6.85
N ALA A 224 -1.79 -13.95 6.21
CA ALA A 224 -0.50 -13.97 6.90
C ALA A 224 -0.20 -12.62 7.59
N GLY A 225 -0.55 -11.52 6.93
CA GLY A 225 -0.35 -10.18 7.46
C GLY A 225 -1.26 -9.86 8.66
N ILE A 226 -2.53 -10.25 8.64
CA ILE A 226 -3.47 -10.01 9.76
C ILE A 226 -2.90 -10.48 11.10
N VAL A 227 -2.22 -11.62 11.13
CA VAL A 227 -1.64 -12.19 12.37
C VAL A 227 -0.62 -11.26 13.03
N THR A 228 0.00 -10.38 12.25
CA THR A 228 1.09 -9.50 12.67
C THR A 228 0.75 -8.00 12.61
N ALA A 229 -0.47 -7.65 12.19
CA ALA A 229 -0.89 -6.29 11.84
C ALA A 229 -1.45 -5.46 12.99
#